data_AF-A0A9J6CBG9-F1
#
_entry.id   AF-A0A9J6CBG9-F1
#
_cell.length_a   1.000
_cell.length_b   1.000
_cell.length_c   1.000
_cell.angle_alpha   90.00
_cell.angle_beta   90.00
_cell.angle_gamma   90.00
#
_symmetry.space_group_name_H-M   'P 1'
#
loop_
_entity.id
_entity.type
_entity.pdbx_description
1 polymer ?
#
loop_
_entity_poly.entity_id
_entity_poly.type
_entity_poly.pdbx_seq_one_letter_code
_entity_poly.pdbx_strand_id
1 'polypeptide(L)'
;MFVKFSIFVICLSSVHAANINMVEELLNAQRELSIAHEFTELYMLEQLKMWVDNLTIITQETVLPGFFDARDEIITIIDDTFEYINSFESNSCKRDVHWRWERQSTIIGSRLQFCIRESHRIITMEYYDLNLHHPRGQQLAAHTQNQGLNILSQNSIFEESGTIYRNINRRLRELLGRAMPWVSIMDELLELQKHHIDYANKMIKMCYTMVVDNFKVESNNHRERIENC
;
A
#
# COMPACT_ATOMS: atom_id res chain seq x y z
N MET A 1 4.97 -75.82 6.57
CA MET A 1 4.07 -74.80 7.14
C MET A 1 4.80 -73.50 7.55
N PHE A 2 6.07 -73.56 7.99
CA PHE A 2 6.88 -72.38 8.37
C PHE A 2 7.28 -71.41 7.24
N VAL A 3 7.45 -71.90 6.00
CA VAL A 3 7.86 -71.05 4.87
C VAL A 3 6.72 -70.12 4.40
N LYS A 4 5.45 -70.54 4.54
CA LYS A 4 4.30 -69.70 4.16
C LYS A 4 4.00 -68.56 5.15
N PHE A 5 4.35 -68.72 6.42
CA PHE A 5 4.18 -67.67 7.45
C PHE A 5 5.24 -66.57 7.33
N SER A 6 6.48 -66.94 6.97
CA SER A 6 7.60 -66.01 6.84
C SER A 6 7.46 -65.07 5.62
N ILE A 7 6.89 -65.55 4.52
CA ILE A 7 6.58 -64.72 3.34
C ILE A 7 5.45 -63.73 3.63
N PHE A 8 4.46 -64.13 4.44
CA PHE A 8 3.34 -63.25 4.82
C PHE A 8 3.78 -62.12 5.77
N VAL A 9 4.67 -62.41 6.71
CA VAL A 9 5.26 -61.41 7.63
C VAL A 9 6.17 -60.44 6.88
N ILE A 10 7.02 -60.92 5.96
CA ILE A 10 7.89 -60.06 5.14
C ILE A 10 7.05 -59.14 4.22
N CYS A 11 6.00 -59.65 3.58
CA CYS A 11 5.09 -58.80 2.79
C CYS A 11 4.36 -57.76 3.66
N LEU A 12 3.88 -58.12 4.86
CA LEU A 12 3.24 -57.18 5.77
C LEU A 12 4.20 -56.11 6.29
N SER A 13 5.45 -56.44 6.62
CA SER A 13 6.46 -55.46 7.03
C SER A 13 6.97 -54.60 5.86
N SER A 14 6.96 -55.11 4.63
CA SER A 14 7.30 -54.34 3.42
C SER A 14 6.19 -53.36 3.06
N VAL A 15 4.92 -53.76 3.18
CA VAL A 15 3.75 -52.88 3.01
C VAL A 15 3.66 -51.84 4.13
N HIS A 16 4.01 -52.20 5.37
CA HIS A 16 4.07 -51.24 6.48
C HIS A 16 5.23 -50.24 6.33
N ALA A 17 6.42 -50.70 5.93
CA ALA A 17 7.56 -49.82 5.64
C ALA A 17 7.32 -48.92 4.42
N ALA A 18 6.66 -49.42 3.36
CA ALA A 18 6.29 -48.63 2.20
C ALA A 18 5.19 -47.59 2.53
N ASN A 19 4.22 -47.94 3.37
CA ASN A 19 3.21 -46.98 3.85
C ASN A 19 3.81 -45.91 4.78
N ILE A 20 4.77 -46.25 5.64
CA ILE A 20 5.47 -45.28 6.49
C ILE A 20 6.24 -44.28 5.62
N ASN A 21 6.94 -44.75 4.59
CA ASN A 21 7.68 -43.88 3.66
C ASN A 21 6.75 -42.97 2.84
N MET A 22 5.61 -43.49 2.38
CA MET A 22 4.61 -42.72 1.63
C MET A 22 3.91 -41.66 2.50
N VAL A 23 3.59 -41.99 3.76
CA VAL A 23 3.03 -41.03 4.72
C VAL A 23 4.04 -39.92 5.04
N GLU A 24 5.31 -40.25 5.27
CA GLU A 24 6.36 -39.27 5.52
C GLU A 24 6.64 -38.38 4.28
N GLU A 25 6.61 -38.94 3.08
CA GLU A 25 6.71 -38.21 1.81
C GLU A 25 5.51 -37.27 1.57
N LEU A 26 4.29 -37.72 1.87
CA LEU A 26 3.09 -36.89 1.80
C LEU A 26 3.12 -35.76 2.84
N LEU A 27 3.56 -36.04 4.06
CA LEU A 27 3.74 -35.04 5.12
C LEU A 27 4.80 -34.00 4.73
N ASN A 28 5.91 -34.41 4.11
CA ASN A 28 6.94 -33.49 3.62
C ASN A 28 6.43 -32.63 2.46
N ALA A 29 5.71 -33.21 1.50
CA ALA A 29 5.14 -32.42 0.40
C ALA A 29 4.03 -31.46 0.85
N GLN A 30 3.22 -31.87 1.82
CA GLN A 30 2.22 -31.00 2.45
C GLN A 30 2.90 -29.87 3.24
N ARG A 31 4.01 -30.17 3.92
CA ARG A 31 4.84 -29.15 4.59
C ARG A 31 5.41 -28.14 3.58
N GLU A 32 5.91 -28.57 2.43
CA GLU A 32 6.42 -27.67 1.39
C GLU A 32 5.29 -26.80 0.76
N LEU A 33 4.10 -27.36 0.52
CA LEU A 33 2.92 -26.60 0.09
C LEU A 33 2.50 -25.56 1.12
N SER A 34 2.50 -25.92 2.41
CA SER A 34 2.22 -25.01 3.51
C SER A 34 3.26 -23.89 3.59
N ILE A 35 4.56 -24.19 3.43
CA ILE A 35 5.63 -23.19 3.43
C ILE A 35 5.48 -22.22 2.26
N ALA A 36 5.15 -22.69 1.06
CA ALA A 36 4.98 -21.81 -0.11
C ALA A 36 3.75 -20.88 0.04
N HIS A 37 2.67 -21.39 0.63
CA HIS A 37 1.50 -20.57 0.97
C HIS A 37 1.84 -19.55 2.07
N GLU A 38 2.49 -19.99 3.14
CA GLU A 38 2.92 -19.14 4.26
C GLU A 38 3.89 -18.05 3.78
N PHE A 39 4.82 -18.37 2.87
CA PHE A 39 5.69 -17.37 2.22
C PHE A 39 4.88 -16.33 1.46
N THR A 40 3.88 -16.76 0.68
CA THR A 40 3.05 -15.84 -0.10
C THR A 40 2.20 -14.94 0.81
N GLU A 41 1.62 -15.49 1.88
CA GLU A 41 0.84 -14.71 2.86
C GLU A 41 1.71 -13.75 3.67
N LEU A 42 2.87 -14.21 4.17
CA LEU A 42 3.83 -13.37 4.89
C LEU A 42 4.33 -12.23 4.00
N TYR A 43 4.66 -12.53 2.74
CA TYR A 43 5.05 -11.51 1.77
C TYR A 43 3.94 -10.47 1.60
N MET A 44 2.69 -10.91 1.37
CA MET A 44 1.55 -10.00 1.25
C MET A 44 1.32 -9.13 2.50
N LEU A 45 1.50 -9.69 3.69
CA LEU A 45 1.35 -8.97 4.97
C LEU A 45 2.47 -7.95 5.18
N GLU A 46 3.72 -8.30 4.85
CA GLU A 46 4.84 -7.37 4.90
C GLU A 46 4.63 -6.19 3.94
N GLN A 47 4.12 -6.46 2.74
CA GLN A 47 3.81 -5.43 1.76
C GLN A 47 2.67 -4.52 2.19
N LEU A 48 1.58 -5.09 2.72
CA LEU A 48 0.48 -4.35 3.32
C LEU A 48 0.99 -3.42 4.44
N LYS A 49 1.86 -3.94 5.31
CA LYS A 49 2.44 -3.17 6.40
C LYS A 49 3.25 -1.99 5.87
N MET A 50 4.13 -2.21 4.89
CA MET A 50 4.90 -1.12 4.29
C MET A 50 4.01 -0.05 3.65
N TRP A 51 2.89 -0.44 3.01
CA TRP A 51 1.94 0.53 2.45
C TRP A 51 1.24 1.35 3.52
N VAL A 52 0.75 0.69 4.58
CA VAL A 52 0.11 1.38 5.71
C VAL A 52 1.09 2.32 6.39
N ASP A 53 2.33 1.90 6.59
CA ASP A 53 3.38 2.73 7.19
C ASP A 53 3.67 3.95 6.31
N ASN A 54 3.83 3.78 5.00
CA ASN A 54 4.06 4.88 4.05
C ASN A 54 2.88 5.88 4.00
N LEU A 55 1.64 5.39 3.95
CA LEU A 55 0.44 6.25 3.98
C LEU A 55 0.32 7.00 5.31
N THR A 56 0.69 6.36 6.42
CA THR A 56 0.72 6.96 7.74
C THR A 56 1.76 8.07 7.80
N ILE A 57 2.99 7.80 7.35
CA ILE A 57 4.08 8.78 7.27
C ILE A 57 3.66 9.99 6.43
N ILE A 58 3.11 9.78 5.23
CA ILE A 58 2.65 10.90 4.40
C ILE A 58 1.59 11.71 5.11
N THR A 59 0.59 11.06 5.71
CA THR A 59 -0.51 11.77 6.35
C THR A 59 -0.03 12.55 7.58
N GLN A 60 0.71 11.89 8.48
CA GLN A 60 1.06 12.41 9.80
C GLN A 60 2.32 13.28 9.79
N GLU A 61 3.30 12.96 8.95
CA GLU A 61 4.60 13.65 8.96
C GLU A 61 4.73 14.69 7.84
N THR A 62 3.95 14.59 6.75
CA THR A 62 4.10 15.52 5.62
C THR A 62 2.86 16.37 5.34
N VAL A 63 1.70 15.74 5.21
CA VAL A 63 0.47 16.42 4.78
C VAL A 63 -0.08 17.28 5.90
N LEU A 64 -0.39 16.69 7.06
CA LEU A 64 -0.96 17.46 8.17
C LEU A 64 -0.01 18.55 8.68
N PRO A 65 1.28 18.29 8.97
CA PRO A 65 2.20 19.35 9.41
C PRO A 65 2.35 20.45 8.37
N GLY A 66 2.57 20.11 7.10
CA GLY A 66 2.71 21.10 6.03
C GLY A 66 1.46 21.97 5.85
N PHE A 67 0.25 21.43 6.09
CA PHE A 67 -0.97 22.22 6.09
C PHE A 67 -1.08 23.18 7.28
N PHE A 68 -0.69 22.73 8.47
CA PHE A 68 -0.67 23.61 9.65
C PHE A 68 0.38 24.71 9.50
N ASP A 69 1.57 24.38 9.03
CA ASP A 69 2.63 25.35 8.74
C ASP A 69 2.17 26.39 7.71
N ALA A 70 1.57 25.94 6.59
CA ALA A 70 1.04 26.84 5.56
C ALA A 70 -0.10 27.73 6.09
N ARG A 71 -0.97 27.19 6.96
CA ARG A 71 -2.04 27.96 7.61
C ARG A 71 -1.45 29.04 8.52
N ASP A 72 -0.49 28.68 9.37
CA ASP A 72 0.10 29.58 10.35
C ASP A 72 0.92 30.69 9.64
N GLU A 73 1.59 30.34 8.54
CA GLU A 73 2.24 31.31 7.65
C GLU A 73 1.23 32.27 7.00
N ILE A 74 0.09 31.77 6.51
CA ILE A 74 -0.99 32.62 5.96
C ILE A 74 -1.56 33.56 7.02
N ILE A 75 -1.77 33.08 8.25
CA ILE A 75 -2.23 33.93 9.37
C ILE A 75 -1.22 35.05 9.63
N THR A 76 0.06 34.73 9.67
CA THR A 76 1.14 35.71 9.85
C THR A 76 1.12 36.76 8.73
N ILE A 77 0.96 36.34 7.47
CA ILE A 77 0.84 37.26 6.32
C ILE A 77 -0.40 38.16 6.46
N ILE A 78 -1.53 37.61 6.92
CA ILE A 78 -2.76 38.38 7.18
C ILE A 78 -2.48 39.49 8.18
N ASP A 79 -1.94 39.14 9.33
CA ASP A 79 -1.70 40.05 10.45
C ASP A 79 -0.68 41.13 10.06
N ASP A 80 0.46 40.75 9.50
CA ASP A 80 1.51 41.68 9.09
C ASP A 80 1.01 42.69 8.04
N THR A 81 0.23 42.21 7.08
CA THR A 81 -0.30 43.08 6.01
C THR A 81 -1.40 44.00 6.51
N PHE A 82 -2.22 43.50 7.43
CA PHE A 82 -3.26 44.28 8.08
C PHE A 82 -2.64 45.40 8.94
N GLU A 83 -1.63 45.09 9.73
CA GLU A 83 -0.87 46.08 10.50
C GLU A 83 -0.20 47.11 9.59
N TYR A 84 0.42 46.65 8.50
CA TYR A 84 1.05 47.53 7.51
C TYR A 84 0.05 48.53 6.91
N ILE A 85 -1.08 48.06 6.39
CA ILE A 85 -2.13 48.93 5.83
C ILE A 85 -2.65 49.91 6.88
N ASN A 86 -2.77 49.47 8.14
CA ASN A 86 -3.30 50.30 9.22
C ASN A 86 -2.35 51.39 9.71
N SER A 87 -1.05 51.27 9.44
CA SER A 87 -0.05 52.29 9.77
C SER A 87 -0.20 53.61 8.99
N PHE A 88 -0.90 53.59 7.85
CA PHE A 88 -1.12 54.77 6.99
C PHE A 88 -2.31 55.62 7.47
N GLU A 89 -2.31 56.92 7.15
CA GLU A 89 -3.42 57.82 7.46
C GLU A 89 -4.75 57.38 6.81
N SER A 90 -5.86 57.64 7.51
CA SER A 90 -7.17 57.20 7.05
C SER A 90 -7.71 58.08 5.92
N ASN A 91 -7.79 57.51 4.71
CA ASN A 91 -8.39 58.15 3.54
C ASN A 91 -9.35 57.17 2.80
N SER A 92 -9.92 57.60 1.66
CA SER A 92 -10.78 56.71 0.84
C SER A 92 -10.01 55.54 0.24
N CYS A 93 -8.77 55.78 -0.22
CA CYS A 93 -7.94 54.75 -0.82
C CYS A 93 -7.58 53.62 0.17
N LYS A 94 -7.20 53.96 1.41
CA LYS A 94 -6.97 53.01 2.49
C LYS A 94 -8.18 52.11 2.74
N ARG A 95 -9.39 52.69 2.77
CA ARG A 95 -10.62 51.90 2.96
C ARG A 95 -10.83 50.89 1.84
N ASP A 96 -10.57 51.29 0.59
CA ASP A 96 -10.67 50.39 -0.56
C ASP A 96 -9.62 49.27 -0.52
N VAL A 97 -8.37 49.58 -0.18
CA VAL A 97 -7.29 48.59 -0.03
C VAL A 97 -7.61 47.62 1.11
N HIS A 98 -8.06 48.13 2.25
CA HIS A 98 -8.46 47.32 3.41
C HIS A 98 -9.59 46.35 3.06
N TRP A 99 -10.66 46.83 2.44
CA TRP A 99 -11.78 45.98 2.04
C TRP A 99 -11.38 44.88 1.05
N ARG A 100 -10.49 45.21 0.11
CA ARG A 100 -9.92 44.20 -0.81
C ARG A 100 -9.09 43.16 -0.06
N TRP A 101 -8.28 43.59 0.91
CA TRP A 101 -7.46 42.69 1.71
C TRP A 101 -8.30 41.71 2.53
N GLU A 102 -9.33 42.21 3.25
CA GLU A 102 -10.26 41.37 4.01
C GLU A 102 -10.97 40.34 3.12
N ARG A 103 -11.30 40.73 1.88
CA ARG A 103 -11.88 39.79 0.92
C ARG A 103 -10.89 38.70 0.51
N GLN A 104 -9.62 39.05 0.27
CA GLN A 104 -8.60 38.05 -0.06
C GLN A 104 -8.30 37.11 1.11
N SER A 105 -8.23 37.62 2.34
CA SER A 105 -8.05 36.81 3.54
C SER A 105 -9.21 35.85 3.81
N THR A 106 -10.42 36.17 3.33
CA THR A 106 -11.55 35.23 3.37
C THR A 106 -11.43 34.15 2.28
N ILE A 107 -11.06 34.54 1.06
CA ILE A 107 -10.97 33.62 -0.09
C ILE A 107 -9.86 32.58 0.08
N ILE A 108 -8.74 32.94 0.73
CA ILE A 108 -7.60 32.04 0.90
C ILE A 108 -7.95 30.80 1.73
N GLY A 109 -8.87 30.92 2.70
CA GLY A 109 -9.38 29.79 3.48
C GLY A 109 -10.02 28.71 2.61
N SER A 110 -10.83 29.12 1.63
CA SER A 110 -11.44 28.20 0.66
C SER A 110 -10.41 27.49 -0.23
N ARG A 111 -9.30 28.17 -0.57
CA ARG A 111 -8.20 27.59 -1.37
C ARG A 111 -7.41 26.55 -0.57
N LEU A 112 -7.12 26.83 0.69
CA LEU A 112 -6.50 25.85 1.61
C LEU A 112 -7.42 24.64 1.81
N GLN A 113 -8.72 24.86 2.02
CA GLN A 113 -9.69 23.78 2.17
C GLN A 113 -9.77 22.90 0.91
N PHE A 114 -9.68 23.50 -0.28
CA PHE A 114 -9.57 22.75 -1.53
C PHE A 114 -8.34 21.85 -1.53
N CYS A 115 -7.17 22.37 -1.18
CA CYS A 115 -5.94 21.57 -1.10
C CYS A 115 -6.08 20.41 -0.10
N ILE A 116 -6.62 20.64 1.11
CA ILE A 116 -6.83 19.57 2.10
C ILE A 116 -7.77 18.50 1.55
N ARG A 117 -8.87 18.91 0.92
CA ARG A 117 -9.86 17.98 0.35
C ARG A 117 -9.26 17.13 -0.78
N GLU A 118 -8.51 17.74 -1.70
CA GLU A 118 -7.86 16.99 -2.77
C GLU A 118 -6.78 16.05 -2.24
N SER A 119 -6.03 16.47 -1.22
CA SER A 119 -5.05 15.62 -0.53
C SER A 119 -5.71 14.40 0.10
N HIS A 120 -6.81 14.61 0.82
CA HIS A 120 -7.62 13.54 1.40
C HIS A 120 -8.17 12.60 0.33
N ARG A 121 -8.66 13.14 -0.81
CA ARG A 121 -9.15 12.33 -1.93
C ARG A 121 -8.07 11.41 -2.48
N ILE A 122 -6.86 11.94 -2.73
CA ILE A 122 -5.73 11.15 -3.25
C ILE A 122 -5.36 10.04 -2.25
N ILE A 123 -5.16 10.37 -0.97
CA ILE A 123 -4.83 9.38 0.07
C ILE A 123 -5.92 8.30 0.19
N THR A 124 -7.19 8.69 0.09
CA THR A 124 -8.32 7.75 0.15
C THR A 124 -8.34 6.82 -1.05
N MET A 125 -7.98 7.29 -2.24
CA MET A 125 -7.87 6.43 -3.43
C MET A 125 -6.76 5.40 -3.27
N GLU A 126 -5.58 5.79 -2.79
CA GLU A 126 -4.48 4.86 -2.52
C GLU A 126 -4.88 3.81 -1.46
N TYR A 127 -5.63 4.24 -0.43
CA TYR A 127 -6.19 3.31 0.57
C TYR A 127 -7.24 2.37 -0.03
N TYR A 128 -8.05 2.82 -0.98
CA TYR A 128 -9.01 1.98 -1.68
C TYR A 128 -8.33 0.93 -2.54
N ASP A 129 -7.30 1.32 -3.31
CA ASP A 129 -6.52 0.40 -4.13
C ASP A 129 -5.85 -0.66 -3.26
N LEU A 130 -5.34 -0.27 -2.08
CA LEU A 130 -4.84 -1.21 -1.08
C LEU A 130 -5.90 -2.26 -0.69
N ASN A 131 -7.10 -1.81 -0.35
CA ASN A 131 -8.19 -2.71 0.03
C ASN A 131 -8.72 -3.56 -1.14
N LEU A 132 -8.44 -3.18 -2.39
CA LEU A 132 -8.78 -3.97 -3.57
C LEU A 132 -7.74 -5.05 -3.87
N HIS A 133 -6.45 -4.69 -3.79
CA HIS A 133 -5.36 -5.58 -4.15
C HIS A 133 -5.08 -6.65 -3.09
N HIS A 134 -5.25 -6.33 -1.81
CA HIS A 134 -5.01 -7.27 -0.72
C HIS A 134 -5.90 -8.53 -0.77
N PRO A 135 -7.25 -8.43 -0.89
CA PRO A 135 -8.11 -9.61 -1.02
C PRO A 135 -7.84 -10.41 -2.30
N ARG A 136 -7.45 -9.75 -3.40
CA ARG A 136 -7.08 -10.44 -4.65
C ARG A 136 -5.80 -11.26 -4.47
N GLY A 137 -4.81 -10.71 -3.78
CA GLY A 137 -3.60 -11.45 -3.39
C GLY A 137 -3.91 -12.65 -2.50
N GLN A 138 -4.77 -12.48 -1.49
CA GLN A 138 -5.23 -13.58 -0.63
C GLN A 138 -5.98 -14.68 -1.40
N GLN A 139 -6.87 -14.31 -2.32
CA GLN A 139 -7.58 -15.28 -3.17
C GLN A 139 -6.60 -16.10 -4.02
N LEU A 140 -5.61 -15.44 -4.65
CA LEU A 140 -4.58 -16.11 -5.44
C LEU A 140 -3.70 -17.04 -4.57
N ALA A 141 -3.31 -16.60 -3.37
CA ALA A 141 -2.57 -17.43 -2.40
C ALA A 141 -3.38 -18.66 -1.97
N ALA A 142 -4.68 -18.51 -1.73
CA ALA A 142 -5.59 -19.61 -1.38
C ALA A 142 -5.80 -20.60 -2.54
N HIS A 143 -5.79 -20.15 -3.78
CA HIS A 143 -5.85 -21.04 -4.95
C HIS A 143 -4.65 -22.00 -5.02
N THR A 144 -3.48 -21.59 -4.52
CA THR A 144 -2.28 -22.43 -4.48
C THR A 144 -2.47 -23.63 -3.54
N GLN A 145 -3.04 -23.42 -2.34
CA GLN A 145 -3.37 -24.52 -1.41
C GLN A 145 -4.44 -25.46 -1.98
N ASN A 146 -5.51 -24.90 -2.56
CA ASN A 146 -6.60 -25.68 -3.12
C ASN A 146 -6.16 -26.56 -4.31
N GLN A 147 -5.20 -26.08 -5.12
CA GLN A 147 -4.59 -26.90 -6.16
C GLN A 147 -3.76 -28.05 -5.58
N GLY A 148 -3.02 -27.81 -4.50
CA GLY A 148 -2.30 -28.86 -3.76
C GLY A 148 -3.23 -29.96 -3.21
N LEU A 149 -4.34 -29.57 -2.57
CA LEU A 149 -5.34 -30.51 -2.04
C LEU A 149 -6.07 -31.30 -3.13
N ASN A 150 -6.41 -30.67 -4.26
CA ASN A 150 -7.04 -31.35 -5.39
C ASN A 150 -6.16 -32.50 -5.94
N ILE A 151 -4.86 -32.28 -6.05
CA ILE A 151 -3.90 -33.30 -6.52
C ILE A 151 -3.86 -34.50 -5.56
N LEU A 152 -3.82 -34.23 -4.25
CA LEU A 152 -3.86 -35.28 -3.22
C LEU A 152 -5.19 -36.06 -3.25
N SER A 153 -6.27 -35.42 -3.68
CA SER A 153 -7.59 -36.05 -3.78
C SER A 153 -7.80 -36.92 -5.03
N GLN A 154 -6.97 -36.75 -6.06
CA GLN A 154 -6.99 -37.55 -7.30
C GLN A 154 -6.27 -38.90 -7.08
N ASN A 155 -6.82 -39.68 -6.15
CA ASN A 155 -6.24 -40.91 -5.59
C ASN A 155 -6.05 -42.08 -6.58
N SER A 156 -6.58 -42.00 -7.80
CA SER A 156 -6.53 -43.12 -8.76
C SER A 156 -5.23 -43.25 -9.56
N ILE A 157 -4.24 -42.38 -9.32
CA ILE A 157 -2.97 -42.32 -10.09
C ILE A 157 -1.76 -42.80 -9.26
N PHE A 158 -1.95 -43.08 -7.97
CA PHE A 158 -0.87 -43.27 -6.99
C PHE A 158 -0.67 -44.75 -6.60
N GLU A 159 -0.67 -45.65 -7.57
CA GLU A 159 -0.54 -47.11 -7.33
C GLU A 159 0.92 -47.58 -7.09
N GLU A 160 1.93 -46.73 -7.31
CA GLU A 160 3.35 -47.09 -7.15
C GLU A 160 4.08 -46.18 -6.14
N SER A 161 4.72 -46.78 -5.12
CA SER A 161 5.58 -46.04 -4.19
C SER A 161 6.78 -45.43 -4.93
N GLY A 162 6.94 -44.11 -4.87
CA GLY A 162 8.01 -43.36 -5.54
C GLY A 162 7.61 -42.59 -6.80
N THR A 163 6.44 -42.84 -7.39
CA THR A 163 5.84 -41.95 -8.42
C THR A 163 5.06 -40.80 -7.79
N ILE A 164 4.52 -41.00 -6.59
CA ILE A 164 3.85 -39.97 -5.78
C ILE A 164 4.80 -38.78 -5.54
N TYR A 165 5.96 -39.02 -4.92
CA TYR A 165 6.98 -37.99 -4.68
C TYR A 165 7.40 -37.27 -5.97
N ARG A 166 7.67 -38.01 -7.05
CA ARG A 166 8.08 -37.41 -8.34
C ARG A 166 6.97 -36.55 -8.94
N ASN A 167 5.73 -37.00 -8.90
CA ASN A 167 4.59 -36.28 -9.44
C ASN A 167 4.23 -35.07 -8.60
N ILE A 168 4.23 -35.20 -7.27
CA ILE A 168 3.98 -34.09 -6.35
C ILE A 168 5.10 -33.07 -6.43
N ASN A 169 6.38 -33.46 -6.42
CA ASN A 169 7.49 -32.51 -6.58
C ASN A 169 7.56 -31.86 -7.94
N ARG A 170 7.28 -32.60 -9.02
CA ARG A 170 7.15 -32.01 -10.35
C ARG A 170 6.06 -30.95 -10.34
N ARG A 171 4.90 -31.26 -9.76
CA ARG A 171 3.78 -30.34 -9.74
C ARG A 171 3.99 -29.18 -8.77
N LEU A 172 4.65 -29.38 -7.64
CA LEU A 172 5.14 -28.35 -6.73
C LEU A 172 6.10 -27.40 -7.46
N ARG A 173 7.05 -27.92 -8.22
CA ARG A 173 7.94 -27.10 -9.08
C ARG A 173 7.17 -26.38 -10.18
N GLU A 174 6.13 -26.97 -10.75
CA GLU A 174 5.24 -26.30 -11.70
C GLU A 174 4.39 -25.21 -11.01
N LEU A 175 3.91 -25.44 -9.79
CA LEU A 175 3.16 -24.48 -8.99
C LEU A 175 4.06 -23.33 -8.54
N LEU A 176 5.26 -23.61 -8.01
CA LEU A 176 6.29 -22.63 -7.73
C LEU A 176 6.68 -21.87 -9.00
N GLY A 177 6.89 -22.56 -10.12
CA GLY A 177 7.20 -21.93 -11.42
C GLY A 177 6.05 -21.07 -11.94
N ARG A 178 4.80 -21.36 -11.58
CA ARG A 178 3.62 -20.52 -11.89
C ARG A 178 3.42 -19.39 -10.87
N ALA A 179 3.88 -19.55 -9.63
CA ALA A 179 3.83 -18.57 -8.56
C ALA A 179 4.99 -17.56 -8.62
N MET A 180 6.17 -17.97 -9.10
CA MET A 180 7.36 -17.12 -9.18
C MET A 180 7.15 -15.84 -10.01
N PRO A 181 6.45 -15.88 -11.17
CA PRO A 181 6.08 -14.66 -11.88
C PRO A 181 5.20 -13.71 -11.05
N TRP A 182 4.39 -14.23 -10.12
CA TRP A 182 3.58 -13.39 -9.25
C TRP A 182 4.43 -12.63 -8.23
N VAL A 183 5.53 -13.20 -7.76
CA VAL A 183 6.48 -12.45 -6.91
C VAL A 183 7.02 -11.24 -7.68
N SER A 184 7.49 -11.44 -8.91
CA SER A 184 7.96 -10.35 -9.78
C SER A 184 6.86 -9.31 -10.08
N ILE A 185 5.64 -9.75 -10.39
CA ILE A 185 4.50 -8.84 -10.63
C ILE A 185 4.19 -8.02 -9.39
N MET A 186 4.26 -8.62 -8.21
CA MET A 186 4.03 -7.90 -6.95
C MET A 186 5.16 -6.92 -6.68
N ASP A 187 6.43 -7.27 -6.92
CA ASP A 187 7.57 -6.36 -6.83
C ASP A 187 7.40 -5.13 -7.73
N GLU A 188 7.00 -5.33 -8.98
CA GLU A 188 6.72 -4.25 -9.93
C GLU A 188 5.55 -3.37 -9.49
N LEU A 189 4.46 -3.97 -8.98
CA LEU A 189 3.33 -3.22 -8.45
C LEU A 189 3.72 -2.38 -7.24
N LEU A 190 4.63 -2.88 -6.40
CA LEU A 190 5.14 -2.16 -5.23
C LEU A 190 6.00 -0.97 -5.61
N GLU A 191 6.89 -1.14 -6.58
CA GLU A 191 7.68 -0.02 -7.11
C GLU A 191 6.79 1.04 -7.75
N LEU A 192 5.82 0.63 -8.57
CA LEU A 192 4.86 1.53 -9.18
C LEU A 192 4.08 2.30 -8.11
N GLN A 193 3.64 1.63 -7.06
CA GLN A 193 2.89 2.26 -5.99
C GLN A 193 3.74 3.19 -5.15
N LYS A 194 5.00 2.83 -4.85
CA LYS A 194 5.94 3.76 -4.21
C LYS A 194 6.08 5.03 -5.04
N HIS A 195 6.15 4.90 -6.36
CA HIS A 195 6.19 6.05 -7.24
C HIS A 195 4.91 6.89 -7.20
N HIS A 196 3.72 6.27 -7.17
CA HIS A 196 2.44 6.97 -7.03
C HIS A 196 2.34 7.73 -5.71
N ILE A 197 2.77 7.08 -4.63
CA ILE A 197 2.83 7.63 -3.27
C ILE A 197 3.77 8.85 -3.22
N ASP A 198 4.97 8.75 -3.80
CA ASP A 198 5.93 9.86 -3.89
C ASP A 198 5.38 11.02 -4.75
N TYR A 199 4.71 10.69 -5.85
CA TYR A 199 4.06 11.68 -6.71
C TYR A 199 2.92 12.39 -5.99
N ALA A 200 2.06 11.65 -5.29
CA ALA A 200 0.98 12.18 -4.47
C ALA A 200 1.52 13.14 -3.41
N ASN A 201 2.58 12.74 -2.69
CA ASN A 201 3.24 13.58 -1.71
C ASN A 201 3.72 14.91 -2.32
N LYS A 202 4.42 14.84 -3.46
CA LYS A 202 4.90 16.03 -4.18
C LYS A 202 3.75 16.95 -4.58
N MET A 203 2.67 16.40 -5.13
CA MET A 203 1.50 17.17 -5.57
C MET A 203 0.79 17.85 -4.41
N ILE A 204 0.62 17.16 -3.28
CA ILE A 204 0.02 17.73 -2.07
C ILE A 204 0.87 18.89 -1.54
N LYS A 205 2.19 18.68 -1.44
CA LYS A 205 3.13 19.72 -1.02
C LYS A 205 3.09 20.95 -1.92
N MET A 206 3.06 20.72 -3.23
CA MET A 206 2.94 21.81 -4.20
C MET A 206 1.64 22.61 -4.01
N CYS A 207 0.52 21.96 -3.68
CA CYS A 207 -0.77 22.64 -3.53
C CYS A 207 -0.73 23.73 -2.45
N TYR A 208 -0.38 23.38 -1.20
CA TYR A 208 -0.38 24.38 -0.13
C TYR A 208 0.75 25.40 -0.30
N THR A 209 1.92 25.00 -0.81
CA THR A 209 3.05 25.92 -1.06
C THR A 209 2.65 26.99 -2.09
N MET A 210 2.03 26.58 -3.20
CA MET A 210 1.54 27.51 -4.22
C MET A 210 0.46 28.46 -3.67
N VAL A 211 -0.41 27.97 -2.78
CA VAL A 211 -1.44 28.81 -2.15
C VAL A 211 -0.79 29.89 -1.29
N VAL A 212 0.21 29.54 -0.48
CA VAL A 212 0.98 30.48 0.35
C VAL A 212 1.75 31.48 -0.52
N ASP A 213 2.49 31.01 -1.52
CA ASP A 213 3.32 31.87 -2.37
C ASP A 213 2.47 32.88 -3.15
N ASN A 214 1.35 32.43 -3.71
CA ASN A 214 0.40 33.34 -4.37
C ASN A 214 -0.20 34.36 -3.39
N PHE A 215 -0.42 33.97 -2.13
CA PHE A 215 -0.95 34.86 -1.12
C PHE A 215 0.08 35.91 -0.67
N LYS A 216 1.37 35.56 -0.61
CA LYS A 216 2.47 36.53 -0.41
C LYS A 216 2.51 37.58 -1.53
N VAL A 217 2.34 37.14 -2.79
CA VAL A 217 2.26 38.06 -3.93
C VAL A 217 1.07 39.01 -3.79
N GLU A 218 -0.11 38.49 -3.44
CA GLU A 218 -1.28 39.32 -3.17
C GLU A 218 -1.04 40.31 -2.01
N SER A 219 -0.43 39.88 -0.92
CA SER A 219 -0.03 40.75 0.19
C SER A 219 0.84 41.91 -0.31
N ASN A 220 1.93 41.61 -1.02
CA ASN A 220 2.84 42.63 -1.56
C ASN A 220 2.12 43.61 -2.49
N ASN A 221 1.23 43.13 -3.36
CA ASN A 221 0.43 44.00 -4.23
C ASN A 221 -0.47 44.96 -3.44
N HIS A 222 -1.02 44.54 -2.29
CA HIS A 222 -1.82 45.43 -1.43
C HIS A 222 -0.96 46.43 -0.66
N ARG A 223 0.25 46.03 -0.24
CA ARG A 223 1.24 46.93 0.38
C ARG A 223 1.70 48.02 -0.59
N GLU A 224 2.04 47.65 -1.82
CA GLU A 224 2.41 48.62 -2.87
C GLU A 224 1.24 49.56 -3.20
N ARG A 225 0.00 49.07 -3.21
CA ARG A 225 -1.17 49.92 -3.45
C ARG A 225 -1.38 50.97 -2.37
N ILE A 226 -1.19 50.62 -1.09
CA ILE A 226 -1.38 51.59 0.00
C ILE A 226 -0.30 52.68 0.01
N GLU A 227 0.92 52.35 -0.43
CA GLU A 227 2.01 53.32 -0.59
C GLU A 227 1.72 54.36 -1.69
N ASN A 228 0.90 54.00 -2.68
CA ASN A 228 0.56 54.82 -3.83
C ASN A 228 -0.80 55.57 -3.70
N CYS A 229 -1.40 55.63 -2.51
CA CYS A 229 -2.78 56.06 -2.27
C CYS A 229 -3.09 57.59 -2.30
#